data_AF-A0A931XQ21-F1
#
_entry.id   AF-A0A931XQ21-F1
#
_cell.length_a   1.000
_cell.length_b   1.000
_cell.length_c   1.000
_cell.angle_alpha   90.00
_cell.angle_beta   90.00
_cell.angle_gamma   90.00
#
_symmetry.space_group_name_H-M   'P 1'
#
loop_
_entity.id
_entity.type
_entity.pdbx_description
1 polymer ?
#
loop_
_entity_poly.entity_id
_entity_poly.type
_entity_poly.pdbx_seq_one_letter_code
_entity_poly.pdbx_strand_id
1 'polypeptide(L)'
;MKIKILTETLSEQQKLLEELLALLVRETGELTGLHIDAMAEINGLKEDVAARIEAHTTQLRQVIGEALAGAGLPPGATLGDLAALMKKQGDTGIPRLHVELNMLAERVRQAAAMNREIAERFAATVNQSLGFLARILNQSNLYGVSGGYQQRPAGAVMINMEA
;
A
#
# COMPACT_ATOMS: atom_id res chain seq x y z
N MET A 1 -54.37 9.96 8.17
CA MET A 1 -53.43 10.74 7.31
C MET A 1 -51.99 10.64 7.79
N LYS A 2 -51.65 10.97 9.05
CA LYS A 2 -50.27 10.89 9.58
C LYS A 2 -49.66 9.48 9.58
N ILE A 3 -50.43 8.44 9.90
CA ILE A 3 -49.95 7.04 9.88
C ILE A 3 -49.62 6.57 8.46
N LYS A 4 -50.43 6.94 7.46
CA LYS A 4 -50.20 6.57 6.06
C LYS A 4 -48.90 7.18 5.52
N ILE A 5 -48.66 8.46 5.82
CA ILE A 5 -47.40 9.16 5.47
C ILE A 5 -46.21 8.48 6.15
N LEU A 6 -46.33 8.14 7.44
CA LEU A 6 -45.26 7.44 8.16
C LEU A 6 -44.97 6.06 7.54
N THR A 7 -45.99 5.27 7.20
CA THR A 7 -45.82 3.97 6.54
C THR A 7 -45.17 4.11 5.16
N GLU A 8 -45.56 5.13 4.38
CA GLU A 8 -44.94 5.43 3.08
C GLU A 8 -43.46 5.80 3.23
N THR A 9 -43.14 6.71 4.16
CA THR A 9 -41.74 7.12 4.45
C THR A 9 -40.88 5.96 4.96
N LEU A 10 -41.41 5.11 5.85
CA LEU A 10 -40.69 3.94 6.34
C LEU A 10 -40.46 2.91 5.23
N SER A 11 -41.44 2.72 4.34
CA SER A 11 -41.31 1.83 3.18
C SER A 11 -40.27 2.33 2.19
N GLU A 12 -40.19 3.64 1.97
CA GLU A 12 -39.16 4.27 1.14
C GLU A 12 -37.77 4.13 1.77
N GLN A 13 -37.65 4.38 3.08
CA GLN A 13 -36.41 4.19 3.82
C GLN A 13 -35.93 2.73 3.77
N GLN A 14 -36.85 1.77 3.87
CA GLN A 14 -36.54 0.35 3.74
C GLN A 14 -35.95 0.03 2.36
N LYS A 15 -36.58 0.52 1.28
CA LYS A 15 -36.08 0.30 -0.09
C LYS A 15 -34.67 0.87 -0.30
N LEU A 16 -34.41 2.07 0.22
CA LEU A 16 -33.09 2.70 0.14
C LEU A 16 -32.02 1.90 0.90
N LEU A 17 -32.38 1.33 2.06
CA LEU A 17 -31.47 0.46 2.82
C LEU A 17 -31.21 -0.88 2.11
N GLU A 18 -32.23 -1.46 1.46
CA GLU A 18 -32.09 -2.67 0.64
C GLU A 18 -31.19 -2.42 -0.59
N GLU A 19 -31.35 -1.28 -1.26
CA GLU A 19 -30.50 -0.86 -2.38
C GLU A 19 -29.03 -0.66 -1.94
N LEU A 20 -28.82 0.01 -0.80
CA LEU A 20 -27.48 0.19 -0.22
C LEU A 20 -26.84 -1.16 0.13
N LEU A 21 -27.61 -2.09 0.72
CA LEU A 21 -27.12 -3.44 1.03
C LEU A 21 -26.69 -4.20 -0.24
N ALA A 22 -27.47 -4.12 -1.32
CA ALA A 22 -27.11 -4.74 -2.59
C ALA A 22 -25.81 -4.19 -3.17
N LEU A 23 -25.59 -2.87 -3.07
CA LEU A 23 -24.34 -2.22 -3.48
C LEU A 23 -23.15 -2.71 -2.64
N LEU A 24 -23.31 -2.87 -1.32
CA LEU A 24 -22.24 -3.36 -0.43
C LEU A 24 -21.90 -4.84 -0.65
N VAL A 25 -22.91 -5.68 -0.92
CA VAL A 25 -22.68 -7.08 -1.28
C VAL A 25 -21.90 -7.16 -2.60
N ARG A 26 -22.24 -6.32 -3.57
CA ARG A 26 -21.49 -6.21 -4.82
C ARG A 26 -20.06 -5.72 -4.60
N GLU A 27 -19.87 -4.66 -3.81
CA GLU A 27 -18.55 -4.13 -3.43
C GLU A 27 -17.71 -5.23 -2.76
N THR A 28 -18.28 -5.98 -1.82
CA THR A 28 -17.62 -7.13 -1.16
C THR A 28 -17.19 -8.18 -2.18
N GLY A 29 -18.04 -8.48 -3.17
CA GLY A 29 -17.69 -9.38 -4.26
C GLY A 29 -16.49 -8.90 -5.08
N GLU A 30 -16.49 -7.63 -5.51
CA GLU A 30 -15.36 -7.04 -6.24
C GLU A 30 -14.07 -7.00 -5.39
N LEU A 31 -14.20 -6.74 -4.08
CA LEU A 31 -13.08 -6.78 -3.14
C LEU A 31 -12.53 -8.18 -2.93
N THR A 32 -13.36 -9.22 -2.91
CA THR A 32 -12.90 -10.62 -2.86
C THR A 32 -12.19 -11.06 -4.14
N GLY A 33 -12.48 -10.38 -5.26
CA GLY A 33 -11.74 -10.53 -6.52
C GLY A 33 -10.33 -9.94 -6.48
N LEU A 34 -10.03 -9.08 -5.50
CA LEU A 34 -8.64 -8.71 -5.20
C LEU A 34 -8.01 -9.93 -4.53
N HIS A 35 -7.10 -10.58 -5.26
CA HIS A 35 -6.38 -11.77 -4.80
C HIS A 35 -5.42 -11.45 -3.64
N ILE A 36 -5.94 -11.09 -2.46
CA ILE A 36 -5.16 -10.67 -1.28
C ILE A 36 -4.18 -11.77 -0.88
N ASP A 37 -4.60 -13.04 -0.94
CA ASP A 37 -3.73 -14.18 -0.64
C ASP A 37 -2.56 -14.28 -1.64
N ALA A 38 -2.83 -14.06 -2.93
CA ALA A 38 -1.78 -14.03 -3.95
C ALA A 38 -0.84 -12.82 -3.75
N MET A 39 -1.34 -11.68 -3.26
CA MET A 39 -0.48 -10.53 -2.93
C MET A 39 0.45 -10.85 -1.75
N ALA A 40 -0.03 -11.59 -0.74
CA ALA A 40 0.80 -12.04 0.37
C ALA A 40 1.91 -13.00 -0.10
N GLU A 41 1.58 -13.97 -0.95
CA GLU A 41 2.57 -14.88 -1.56
C GLU A 41 3.60 -14.12 -2.41
N ILE A 42 3.15 -13.22 -3.28
CA ILE A 42 4.02 -12.37 -4.11
C ILE A 42 4.93 -11.49 -3.23
N ASN A 43 4.45 -10.99 -2.10
CA ASN A 43 5.27 -10.22 -1.17
C ASN A 43 6.35 -11.09 -0.52
N GLY A 44 6.04 -12.32 -0.10
CA GLY A 44 7.04 -13.28 0.37
C GLY A 44 8.13 -13.54 -0.69
N LEU A 45 7.73 -13.76 -1.95
CA LEU A 45 8.69 -13.92 -3.05
C LEU A 45 9.54 -12.67 -3.30
N LYS A 46 8.98 -11.46 -3.14
CA LYS A 46 9.75 -10.21 -3.25
C LYS A 46 10.77 -10.08 -2.12
N GLU A 47 10.39 -10.42 -0.89
CA GLU A 47 11.27 -10.41 0.28
C GLU A 47 12.44 -11.37 0.09
N ASP A 48 12.18 -12.60 -0.38
CA ASP A 48 13.22 -13.59 -0.68
C ASP A 48 14.20 -13.10 -1.75
N VAL A 49 13.70 -12.49 -2.84
CA VAL A 49 14.54 -11.93 -3.90
C VAL A 49 15.34 -10.73 -3.37
N ALA A 50 14.74 -9.86 -2.57
CA ALA A 50 15.44 -8.72 -1.97
C ALA A 50 16.57 -9.17 -1.04
N ALA A 51 16.34 -10.17 -0.20
CA ALA A 51 17.37 -10.76 0.68
C ALA A 51 18.54 -11.35 -0.12
N ARG A 52 18.25 -12.04 -1.24
CA ARG A 52 19.28 -12.57 -2.14
C ARG A 52 20.09 -11.46 -2.80
N ILE A 53 19.43 -10.39 -3.26
CA ILE A 53 20.12 -9.21 -3.84
C ILE A 53 21.04 -8.58 -2.80
N GLU A 54 20.57 -8.41 -1.56
CA GLU A 54 21.35 -7.82 -0.47
C GLU A 54 22.59 -8.68 -0.14
N ALA A 55 22.42 -9.99 -0.02
CA ALA A 55 23.52 -10.93 0.21
C ALA A 55 24.58 -10.84 -0.89
N HIS A 56 24.17 -10.76 -2.16
CA HIS A 56 25.09 -10.61 -3.29
C HIS A 56 25.72 -9.20 -3.38
N THR A 57 25.05 -8.17 -2.87
CA THR A 57 25.53 -6.78 -2.96
C THR A 57 26.82 -6.58 -2.20
N THR A 58 26.97 -7.21 -1.02
CA THR A 58 28.19 -7.11 -0.21
C THR A 58 29.39 -7.72 -0.95
N GLN A 59 29.22 -8.93 -1.50
CA GLN A 59 30.25 -9.59 -2.29
C GLN A 59 30.59 -8.78 -3.56
N LEU A 60 29.57 -8.24 -4.23
CA LEU A 60 29.75 -7.41 -5.42
C LEU A 60 30.56 -6.14 -5.11
N ARG A 61 30.30 -5.46 -4.00
CA ARG A 61 31.07 -4.26 -3.59
C ARG A 61 32.54 -4.60 -3.34
N GLN A 62 32.82 -5.74 -2.72
CA GLN A 62 34.19 -6.18 -2.50
C GLN A 62 34.92 -6.44 -3.82
N VAL A 63 34.30 -7.21 -4.74
CA VAL A 63 34.88 -7.49 -6.06
C VAL A 63 35.09 -6.21 -6.88
N ILE A 64 34.16 -5.26 -6.81
CA ILE A 64 34.32 -3.95 -7.45
C ILE A 64 35.51 -3.20 -6.85
N GLY A 65 35.65 -3.19 -5.52
CA GLY A 65 36.78 -2.55 -4.83
C GLY A 65 38.13 -3.13 -5.26
N GLU A 66 38.22 -4.46 -5.33
CA GLU A 66 39.43 -5.16 -5.80
C GLU A 66 39.73 -4.85 -7.27
N ALA A 67 38.71 -4.83 -8.13
CA ALA A 67 38.86 -4.48 -9.55
C ALA A 67 39.29 -3.02 -9.76
N LEU A 68 38.74 -2.09 -8.98
CA LEU A 68 39.13 -0.67 -9.01
C LEU A 68 40.58 -0.48 -8.56
N ALA A 69 41.00 -1.16 -7.48
CA ALA A 69 42.37 -1.13 -7.00
C ALA A 69 43.35 -1.71 -8.03
N GLY A 70 43.01 -2.85 -8.64
CA GLY A 70 43.80 -3.47 -9.71
C GLY A 70 43.90 -2.61 -10.97
N ALA A 71 42.89 -1.77 -11.24
CA ALA A 71 42.89 -0.81 -12.33
C ALA A 71 43.59 0.52 -11.99
N GLY A 72 44.11 0.69 -10.77
CA GLY A 72 44.78 1.92 -10.32
C GLY A 72 43.85 3.11 -10.11
N LEU A 73 42.55 2.86 -9.92
CA LEU A 73 41.56 3.92 -9.69
C LEU A 73 41.53 4.35 -8.21
N PRO A 74 41.19 5.63 -7.92
CA PRO A 74 41.20 6.14 -6.56
C PRO A 74 40.13 5.46 -5.67
N PRO A 75 40.31 5.43 -4.33
CA PRO A 75 39.43 4.75 -3.37
C PRO A 75 38.01 5.36 -3.20
N GLY A 76 37.55 6.18 -4.15
CA GLY A 76 36.17 6.65 -4.26
C GLY A 76 35.59 6.48 -5.67
N ALA A 77 36.33 5.81 -6.56
CA ALA A 77 35.87 5.50 -7.91
C ALA A 77 34.68 4.54 -7.87
N THR A 78 33.79 4.70 -8.84
CA THR A 78 32.55 3.94 -8.97
C THR A 78 32.67 2.86 -10.03
N LEU A 79 31.70 1.94 -10.07
CA LEU A 79 31.57 0.97 -11.18
C LEU A 79 31.45 1.68 -12.55
N GLY A 80 30.89 2.89 -12.58
CA GLY A 80 30.83 3.70 -13.80
C GLY A 80 32.20 4.16 -14.28
N ASP A 81 33.11 4.48 -13.36
CA ASP A 81 34.49 4.87 -13.69
C ASP A 81 35.28 3.68 -14.22
N LEU A 82 35.09 2.49 -13.62
CA LEU A 82 35.66 1.24 -14.12
C LEU A 82 35.14 0.92 -15.52
N ALA A 83 33.83 1.02 -15.74
CA ALA A 83 33.23 0.83 -17.05
C ALA A 83 33.79 1.80 -18.10
N ALA A 84 33.97 3.07 -17.76
CA ALA A 84 34.57 4.05 -18.67
C ALA A 84 36.02 3.70 -19.03
N LEU A 85 36.81 3.22 -18.07
CA LEU A 85 38.18 2.78 -18.29
C LEU A 85 38.24 1.53 -19.18
N MET A 86 37.45 0.50 -18.87
CA MET A 86 37.38 -0.74 -19.66
C MET A 86 36.95 -0.48 -21.10
N LYS A 87 36.00 0.44 -21.32
CA LYS A 87 35.59 0.89 -22.65
C LYS A 87 36.73 1.52 -23.44
N LYS A 88 37.59 2.30 -22.79
CA LYS A 88 38.80 2.89 -23.42
C LYS A 88 39.85 1.85 -23.77
N GLN A 89 39.89 0.73 -23.03
CA GLN A 89 40.78 -0.40 -23.28
C GLN A 89 40.23 -1.39 -24.33
N GLY A 90 39.05 -1.12 -24.89
CA GLY A 90 38.42 -1.95 -25.92
C GLY A 90 37.52 -3.08 -25.38
N ASP A 91 37.37 -3.21 -24.06
CA ASP A 91 36.42 -4.14 -23.46
C ASP A 91 34.99 -3.53 -23.48
N THR A 92 34.03 -4.35 -23.91
CA THR A 92 32.63 -3.98 -24.04
C THR A 92 31.72 -4.68 -23.02
N GLY A 93 32.22 -5.68 -22.30
CA GLY A 93 31.44 -6.49 -21.37
C GLY A 93 30.96 -5.70 -20.15
N ILE A 94 31.89 -5.16 -19.36
CA ILE A 94 31.56 -4.39 -18.16
C ILE A 94 30.72 -3.13 -18.46
N PRO A 95 31.06 -2.31 -19.47
CA PRO A 95 30.24 -1.14 -19.83
C PRO A 95 28.81 -1.50 -20.20
N ARG A 96 28.60 -2.58 -20.94
CA ARG A 96 27.27 -3.05 -21.33
C ARG A 96 26.46 -3.51 -20.11
N LEU A 97 27.05 -4.34 -19.25
CA LEU A 97 26.39 -4.82 -18.03
C LEU A 97 26.04 -3.67 -17.08
N HIS A 98 26.90 -2.67 -16.96
CA HIS A 98 26.61 -1.47 -16.16
C HIS A 98 25.37 -0.72 -16.67
N VAL A 99 25.23 -0.56 -17.99
CA VAL A 99 24.05 0.08 -18.59
C VAL A 99 22.80 -0.78 -18.40
N GLU A 100 22.88 -2.08 -18.66
CA GLU A 100 21.77 -3.02 -18.49
C GLU A 100 21.26 -3.07 -17.04
N LEU A 101 22.16 -3.11 -16.07
CA LEU A 101 21.82 -3.08 -14.63
C LEU A 101 21.11 -1.78 -14.25
N ASN A 102 21.59 -0.63 -14.71
CA ASN A 102 20.95 0.66 -14.42
C ASN A 102 19.54 0.75 -15.04
N MET A 103 19.36 0.27 -16.27
CA MET A 103 18.04 0.20 -16.89
C MET A 103 17.08 -0.72 -16.13
N LEU A 104 17.56 -1.88 -15.68
CA LEU A 104 16.76 -2.82 -14.90
C LEU A 104 16.35 -2.22 -13.55
N ALA A 105 17.29 -1.58 -12.85
CA ALA A 105 17.04 -0.91 -11.57
C ALA A 105 16.01 0.23 -11.70
N GLU A 106 16.05 0.97 -12.81
CA GLU A 106 15.05 2.01 -13.10
C GLU A 106 13.66 1.40 -13.34
N ARG A 107 13.56 0.32 -14.13
CA ARG A 107 12.29 -0.37 -14.36
C ARG A 107 11.68 -0.93 -13.07
N VAL A 108 12.51 -1.49 -12.19
CA VAL A 108 12.08 -1.97 -10.87
C VAL A 108 11.55 -0.81 -10.02
N ARG A 109 12.23 0.35 -10.01
CA ARG A 109 11.77 1.54 -9.28
C ARG A 109 10.44 2.06 -9.80
N GLN A 110 10.25 2.12 -11.12
CA GLN A 110 9.00 2.55 -11.74
C GLN A 110 7.85 1.59 -11.40
N ALA A 111 8.08 0.28 -11.49
CA ALA A 111 7.07 -0.72 -11.12
C ALA A 111 6.70 -0.65 -9.63
N ALA A 112 7.69 -0.44 -8.75
CA ALA A 112 7.45 -0.26 -7.32
C ALA A 112 6.63 1.00 -7.02
N ALA A 113 6.92 2.12 -7.69
CA ALA A 113 6.18 3.37 -7.54
C ALA A 113 4.72 3.22 -7.99
N MET A 114 4.49 2.57 -9.13
CA MET A 114 3.14 2.29 -9.63
C MET A 114 2.35 1.39 -8.67
N ASN A 115 2.97 0.32 -8.16
CA ASN A 115 2.32 -0.56 -7.18
C ASN A 115 1.94 0.18 -5.90
N ARG A 116 2.79 1.10 -5.44
CA ARG A 116 2.51 1.95 -4.29
C ARG A 116 1.33 2.87 -4.55
N GLU A 117 1.30 3.55 -5.69
CA GLU A 117 0.20 4.45 -6.06
C GLU A 117 -1.15 3.71 -6.14
N ILE A 118 -1.17 2.51 -6.74
CA ILE A 118 -2.37 1.67 -6.80
C ILE A 118 -2.84 1.30 -5.39
N ALA A 119 -1.92 0.89 -4.51
CA ALA A 119 -2.25 0.53 -3.13
C ALA A 119 -2.79 1.73 -2.32
N GLU A 120 -2.20 2.92 -2.48
CA GLU A 120 -2.66 4.15 -1.83
C GLU A 120 -4.06 4.56 -2.30
N ARG A 121 -4.32 4.54 -3.61
CA ARG A 121 -5.64 4.83 -4.18
C ARG A 121 -6.69 3.83 -3.70
N PHE A 122 -6.33 2.56 -3.63
CA PHE A 122 -7.19 1.51 -3.12
C PHE A 122 -7.56 1.73 -1.65
N ALA A 123 -6.57 1.96 -0.79
CA ALA A 123 -6.78 2.23 0.64
C ALA A 123 -7.64 3.48 0.87
N ALA A 124 -7.42 4.55 0.10
CA ALA A 124 -8.22 5.77 0.16
C ALA A 124 -9.69 5.49 -0.18
N THR A 125 -9.94 4.70 -1.24
CA THR A 125 -11.30 4.35 -1.68
C THR A 125 -12.06 3.53 -0.63
N VAL A 126 -11.41 2.51 -0.07
CA VAL A 126 -12.01 1.67 1.00
C VAL A 126 -12.32 2.52 2.24
N ASN A 127 -11.39 3.38 2.67
CA ASN A 127 -11.61 4.28 3.81
C ASN A 127 -12.76 5.26 3.58
N GLN A 128 -12.91 5.79 2.36
CA GLN A 128 -14.03 6.66 2.00
C GLN A 128 -15.37 5.93 2.08
N SER A 129 -15.44 4.69 1.56
CA SER A 129 -16.63 3.83 1.63
C SER A 129 -17.03 3.55 3.09
N LEU A 130 -16.08 3.09 3.92
CA LEU A 130 -16.31 2.85 5.35
C LEU A 130 -16.72 4.12 6.11
N GLY A 131 -16.09 5.26 5.82
CA GLY A 131 -16.45 6.54 6.42
C GLY A 131 -17.83 7.06 6.02
N PHE A 132 -18.32 6.69 4.82
CA PHE A 132 -19.69 6.97 4.40
C PHE A 132 -20.69 6.07 5.14
N LEU A 133 -20.41 4.76 5.24
CA LEU A 133 -21.25 3.81 5.96
C LEU A 133 -21.36 4.12 7.45
N ALA A 134 -20.26 4.47 8.10
CA ALA A 134 -20.26 4.89 9.50
C ALA A 134 -21.15 6.12 9.72
N ARG A 135 -21.17 7.07 8.77
CA ARG A 135 -22.05 8.25 8.86
C ARG A 135 -23.53 7.89 8.75
N ILE A 136 -23.89 7.02 7.80
CA ILE A 136 -25.28 6.56 7.62
C ILE A 136 -25.78 5.81 8.86
N LEU A 137 -24.99 4.85 9.37
CA LEU A 137 -25.37 4.03 10.53
C LEU A 137 -25.47 4.85 11.82
N ASN A 138 -24.65 5.89 11.97
CA ASN A 138 -24.75 6.80 13.12
C ASN A 138 -25.93 7.78 13.01
N GLN A 139 -26.38 8.10 11.79
CA GLN A 139 -27.56 8.95 11.57
C GLN A 139 -28.88 8.19 11.76
N SER A 140 -28.95 6.90 11.41
CA SER A 140 -30.16 6.08 11.59
C SER A 140 -30.52 5.81 13.05
N ASN A 141 -29.55 5.91 13.98
CA ASN A 141 -29.78 5.82 15.43
C ASN A 141 -30.34 7.12 16.06
N LEU A 142 -30.53 8.21 15.31
CA LEU A 142 -31.01 9.50 15.84
C LEU A 142 -32.54 9.68 15.85
N TYR A 143 -33.31 8.70 15.38
CA TYR A 143 -34.79 8.77 15.38
C TYR A 143 -35.42 8.34 16.72
N GLY A 144 -34.82 8.76 17.84
CA GLY A 144 -35.50 8.83 19.13
C GLY A 144 -36.26 10.16 19.25
N VAL A 145 -37.48 10.15 19.76
CA VAL A 145 -38.43 11.29 19.88
C VAL A 145 -37.89 12.49 20.68
N SER A 146 -36.69 12.42 21.25
CA SER A 146 -35.97 13.55 21.83
C SER A 146 -34.61 13.70 21.14
N GLY A 147 -34.45 14.74 20.31
CA GLY A 147 -33.19 15.11 19.66
C GLY A 147 -32.12 15.58 20.65
N GLY A 148 -31.60 14.66 21.46
CA GLY A 148 -30.45 14.87 22.31
C GLY A 148 -29.29 14.02 21.80
N TYR A 149 -28.18 14.66 21.41
CA TYR A 149 -26.89 13.99 21.38
C TYR A 149 -26.66 13.40 22.77
N GLN A 150 -26.74 12.07 22.89
CA GLN A 150 -26.21 11.40 24.05
C GLN A 150 -24.69 11.50 23.94
N GLN A 151 -24.14 12.60 24.45
CA GLN A 151 -22.72 12.68 24.80
C GLN A 151 -22.46 11.48 25.71
N ARG A 152 -21.81 10.44 25.19
CA ARG A 152 -21.06 9.54 26.05
C ARG A 152 -19.89 10.38 26.57
N PRO A 153 -19.81 10.70 27.88
CA PRO A 153 -18.57 11.23 28.40
C PRO A 153 -17.55 10.09 28.33
N ALA A 154 -16.62 10.22 27.39
CA ALA A 154 -15.31 9.62 27.55
C ALA A 154 -14.69 10.20 28.83
N GLY A 155 -14.25 9.33 29.74
CA GLY A 155 -13.36 9.72 30.83
C GLY A 155 -13.99 9.70 32.22
N ALA A 156 -13.99 8.52 32.84
CA ALA A 156 -13.68 8.40 34.26
C ALA A 156 -13.08 7.01 34.50
N VAL A 157 -11.82 6.85 34.09
CA VAL A 157 -10.92 5.92 34.77
C VAL A 157 -10.63 6.55 36.13
N MET A 158 -11.17 5.99 37.21
CA MET A 158 -10.51 6.04 38.50
C MET A 158 -10.16 4.61 38.88
N ILE A 159 -8.95 4.21 38.49
CA ILE A 159 -8.17 3.27 39.29
C ILE A 159 -7.43 4.16 40.28
N ASN A 160 -7.75 4.03 41.57
CA ASN A 160 -6.71 3.88 42.58
C ASN A 160 -7.24 3.08 43.76
N MET A 161 -6.48 2.04 44.06
CA MET A 161 -6.47 1.24 45.28
C MET A 161 -6.00 2.09 46.48
N GLU A 162 -6.27 1.56 47.68
CA GLU A 162 -5.72 1.94 49.01
C GLU A 162 -6.40 3.18 49.64
N ALA A 163 -6.85 3.20 50.89
CA ALA A 163 -6.66 2.34 52.07
C ALA A 163 -7.92 2.35 52.98
#